data_AF-A0A946JPP4-F1
#
_entry.id   AF-A0A946JPP4-F1
#
_cell.length_a   1.000
_cell.length_b   1.000
_cell.length_c   1.000
_cell.angle_alpha   90.00
_cell.angle_beta   90.00
_cell.angle_gamma   90.00
#
_symmetry.space_group_name_H-M   'P 1'
#
loop_
_entity.id
_entity.type
_entity.pdbx_description
1 polymer ?
#
loop_
_entity_poly.entity_id
_entity_poly.type
_entity_poly.pdbx_seq_one_letter_code
_entity_poly.pdbx_strand_id
1 'polypeptide(L)'
;IMAYSTGGLIIGAILLAPVALFIEGIPQWPETTALVGTIYLGLFPTALATILLVSIINSAGPAFMSMVNYQVPLWAIAFGVFFLSEEVPTSFIAALGLIMIGLAISQSKAKQKTSL
;
A
#
# COMPACT_ATOMS: atom_id res chain seq x y z
N ILE A 1 12.28 8.19 -10.67
CA ILE A 1 11.22 7.62 -9.80
C ILE A 1 11.68 7.56 -8.34
N MET A 2 12.78 6.88 -8.02
CA MET A 2 13.29 6.79 -6.64
C MET A 2 13.52 8.16 -5.95
N ALA A 3 14.12 9.13 -6.65
CA ALA A 3 14.29 10.49 -6.11
C ALA A 3 12.96 11.20 -5.80
N TYR A 4 11.90 10.97 -6.59
CA TYR A 4 10.58 11.53 -6.33
C TYR A 4 9.89 10.87 -5.13
N SER A 5 10.05 9.54 -4.98
CA SER A 5 9.54 8.80 -3.82
C SER A 5 10.22 9.25 -2.52
N THR A 6 11.55 9.41 -2.53
CA THR A 6 12.29 9.94 -1.39
C THR A 6 11.85 11.37 -1.05
N GLY A 7 11.70 12.23 -2.05
CA GLY A 7 11.20 13.60 -1.85
C GLY A 7 9.80 13.62 -1.23
N GLY A 8 8.89 12.77 -1.71
CA GLY A 8 7.55 12.62 -1.15
C GLY A 8 7.54 12.17 0.30
N LEU A 9 8.38 11.20 0.67
CA LEU A 9 8.50 10.72 2.06
C LEU A 9 9.08 11.79 2.98
N ILE A 10 10.08 12.55 2.54
CA ILE A 10 10.66 13.66 3.30
C ILE A 10 9.61 14.75 3.53
N ILE A 11 8.91 15.17 2.47
CA ILE A 11 7.86 16.19 2.57
C ILE A 11 6.73 15.70 3.48
N GLY A 12 6.30 14.45 3.32
CA GLY A 12 5.29 13.83 4.20
C GLY A 12 5.72 13.82 5.66
N ALA A 13 6.97 13.46 5.95
CA ALA A 13 7.52 13.48 7.30
C ALA A 13 7.56 14.90 7.88
N ILE A 14 7.99 15.89 7.10
CA ILE A 14 8.02 17.31 7.52
C ILE A 14 6.62 17.83 7.82
N LEU A 15 5.62 17.47 7.00
CA LEU A 15 4.23 17.91 7.19
C LEU A 15 3.56 17.22 8.39
N LEU A 16 3.84 15.93 8.62
CA LEU A 16 3.27 15.18 9.73
C LEU A 16 3.95 15.47 11.06
N ALA A 17 5.24 15.77 11.09
CA ALA A 17 5.99 16.07 12.32
C ALA A 17 5.33 17.13 13.24
N PRO A 18 4.90 18.31 12.76
CA PRO A 18 4.25 19.31 13.61
C PRO A 18 2.86 18.86 14.08
N VAL A 19 2.13 18.09 13.26
CA VAL A 19 0.82 17.54 13.62
C VAL A 19 0.96 16.50 14.73
N ALA A 20 1.95 15.60 14.61
CA ALA A 20 2.25 14.60 15.63
C ALA A 20 2.64 15.26 16.96
N LEU A 21 3.52 16.26 16.93
CA LEU A 21 3.92 17.01 18.13
C LEU A 21 2.75 17.77 18.78
N PHE A 22 1.79 18.25 18.00
CA PHE A 22 0.62 18.96 18.52
C PHE A 22 -0.40 18.02 19.18
N ILE A 23 -0.57 16.81 18.64
CA ILE A 23 -1.56 15.83 19.12
C ILE A 23 -0.98 14.96 20.25
N GLU A 24 0.22 14.42 20.08
CA GLU A 24 0.84 13.45 21.00
C GLU A 24 1.81 14.10 22.00
N GLY A 25 2.24 15.34 21.75
CA GLY A 25 3.19 16.06 22.60
C GLY A 25 4.65 15.67 22.34
N ILE A 26 5.55 15.98 23.29
CA ILE A 26 6.97 15.63 23.18
C ILE A 26 7.10 14.11 23.37
N PRO A 27 7.62 13.38 22.37
CA PRO A 27 7.73 11.93 22.45
C PRO A 27 8.70 11.53 23.58
N GLN A 28 8.23 10.61 24.42
CA GLN A 28 9.08 9.91 25.38
C GLN A 28 9.96 8.92 24.64
N TRP A 29 11.09 8.49 25.24
CA TRP A 29 11.93 7.48 24.63
C TRP A 29 11.10 6.22 24.32
N PRO A 30 11.01 5.80 23.04
CA PRO A 30 10.15 4.70 22.66
C PRO A 30 10.71 3.38 23.22
N GLU A 31 9.80 2.48 23.55
CA GLU A 31 10.14 1.11 23.94
C GLU A 31 10.94 0.42 22.81
N THR A 32 11.89 -0.44 23.15
CA THR A 32 12.77 -1.09 22.16
C THR A 32 11.99 -1.87 21.10
N THR A 33 10.83 -2.44 21.48
CA THR A 33 9.88 -3.10 20.58
C THR A 33 9.32 -2.15 19.52
N ALA A 34 8.90 -0.95 19.90
CA ALA A 34 8.40 0.09 18.99
C ALA A 34 9.51 0.59 18.05
N LEU A 35 10.74 0.74 18.56
CA LEU A 35 11.89 1.15 17.74
C LEU A 35 12.22 0.09 16.66
N VAL A 36 12.31 -1.18 17.06
CA VAL A 36 12.58 -2.30 16.14
C VAL A 36 11.44 -2.45 15.13
N GLY A 37 10.18 -2.35 15.56
CA GLY A 37 9.01 -2.41 14.68
C GLY A 37 9.02 -1.29 13.63
N THR A 38 9.38 -0.06 14.03
CA THR A 38 9.47 1.09 13.11
C THR A 38 10.58 0.90 12.08
N ILE A 39 11.76 0.43 12.50
CA ILE A 39 12.88 0.13 11.60
C ILE A 39 12.50 -0.98 10.61
N TYR A 40 11.85 -2.04 11.10
CA TYR A 40 11.38 -3.14 10.26
C TYR A 40 10.37 -2.66 9.22
N LEU A 41 9.38 -1.87 9.63
CA LEU A 41 8.36 -1.32 8.74
C LEU A 41 8.97 -0.38 7.69
N GLY A 42 9.91 0.49 8.08
CA GLY A 42 10.58 1.39 7.16
C GLY A 42 11.46 0.67 6.14
N LEU A 43 12.20 -0.36 6.56
CA LEU A 43 13.13 -1.06 5.66
C LEU A 43 12.42 -2.07 4.76
N PHE A 44 11.52 -2.88 5.32
CA PHE A 44 11.05 -4.07 4.64
C PHE A 44 9.82 -3.79 3.76
N PRO A 45 8.63 -3.45 4.29
CA PRO A 45 7.48 -3.14 3.43
C PRO A 45 7.58 -1.77 2.74
N THR A 46 8.44 -0.84 3.16
CA THR A 46 8.56 0.47 2.49
C THR A 46 9.76 0.56 1.55
N ALA A 47 11.00 0.49 2.07
CA ALA A 47 12.18 0.70 1.23
C ALA A 47 12.39 -0.43 0.21
N LEU A 48 12.39 -1.70 0.65
CA LEU A 48 12.53 -2.84 -0.27
C LEU A 48 11.39 -2.91 -1.26
N ALA A 49 10.13 -2.73 -0.82
CA ALA A 49 8.99 -2.75 -1.74
C ALA A 49 9.09 -1.65 -2.81
N THR A 50 9.55 -0.45 -2.45
CA THR A 50 9.76 0.65 -3.42
C THR A 50 10.86 0.31 -4.43
N ILE A 51 11.96 -0.31 -3.98
CA ILE A 51 13.04 -0.76 -4.87
C ILE A 51 12.51 -1.84 -5.84
N LEU A 52 11.78 -2.83 -5.33
CA LEU A 52 11.16 -3.88 -6.15
C LEU A 52 10.16 -3.29 -7.14
N LEU A 53 9.31 -2.36 -6.70
CA LEU A 53 8.35 -1.68 -7.55
C LEU A 53 9.05 -0.96 -8.71
N VAL A 54 10.12 -0.20 -8.43
CA VAL A 54 10.90 0.46 -9.49
C VAL A 54 11.57 -0.56 -10.42
N SER A 55 12.11 -1.64 -9.87
CA SER A 55 12.74 -2.71 -10.65
C SER A 55 11.73 -3.37 -11.61
N ILE A 56 10.56 -3.74 -11.11
CA ILE A 56 9.49 -4.37 -11.89
C ILE A 56 8.95 -3.42 -12.96
N ILE A 57 8.76 -2.13 -12.63
CA ILE A 57 8.34 -1.13 -13.64
C ILE A 57 9.37 -1.04 -14.76
N ASN A 58 10.65 -1.04 -14.44
CA ASN A 58 11.71 -0.93 -15.44
C ASN A 58 11.85 -2.20 -16.30
N SER A 59 11.54 -3.39 -15.76
CA SER A 59 11.67 -4.66 -16.49
C SER A 59 10.39 -5.10 -17.22
N ALA A 60 9.23 -5.00 -16.59
CA ALA A 60 7.94 -5.51 -17.07
C ALA A 60 6.95 -4.41 -17.49
N GLY A 61 7.30 -3.15 -17.22
CA GLY A 61 6.50 -1.98 -17.60
C GLY A 61 5.34 -1.67 -16.63
N PRO A 62 4.74 -0.46 -16.74
CA PRO A 62 3.66 -0.02 -15.85
C PRO A 62 2.37 -0.86 -15.93
N ALA A 63 2.11 -1.50 -17.08
CA ALA A 63 0.91 -2.33 -17.27
C ALA A 63 0.92 -3.58 -16.38
N PHE A 64 2.09 -4.20 -16.19
CA PHE A 64 2.24 -5.34 -15.28
C PHE A 64 2.00 -4.92 -13.83
N MET A 65 2.49 -3.75 -13.41
CA MET A 65 2.23 -3.22 -12.08
C MET A 65 0.75 -2.97 -11.79
N SER A 66 0.00 -2.46 -12.76
CA SER A 66 -1.46 -2.33 -12.61
C SER A 66 -2.13 -3.69 -12.37
N MET A 67 -1.67 -4.74 -13.08
CA MET A 67 -2.19 -6.09 -12.89
C MET A 67 -1.89 -6.67 -11.50
N VAL A 68 -0.73 -6.36 -10.93
CA VAL A 68 -0.38 -6.73 -9.54
C VAL A 68 -1.26 -5.97 -8.53
N ASN A 69 -1.49 -4.67 -8.76
CA ASN A 69 -2.35 -3.86 -7.88
C ASN A 69 -3.78 -4.39 -7.79
N TYR A 70 -4.28 -5.09 -8.81
CA TYR A 70 -5.59 -5.75 -8.79
C TYR A 70 -5.65 -6.99 -7.92
N GLN A 71 -4.50 -7.60 -7.62
CA GLN A 71 -4.44 -8.76 -6.74
C GLN A 71 -4.34 -8.35 -5.27
N VAL A 72 -4.00 -7.09 -4.96
CA VAL A 72 -3.86 -6.62 -3.57
C VAL A 72 -5.10 -6.87 -2.71
N PRO A 73 -6.35 -6.57 -3.16
CA PRO A 73 -7.54 -6.85 -2.36
C PRO A 73 -7.78 -8.35 -2.12
N LEU A 74 -7.41 -9.20 -3.09
CA LEU A 74 -7.55 -10.65 -2.97
C LEU A 74 -6.59 -11.20 -1.90
N TRP A 75 -5.32 -10.77 -1.93
CA TRP A 75 -4.33 -11.16 -0.93
C TRP A 75 -4.65 -10.61 0.46
N ALA A 76 -5.19 -9.39 0.55
CA ALA A 76 -5.62 -8.81 1.82
C ALA A 76 -6.67 -9.69 2.53
N ILE A 77 -7.64 -10.22 1.78
CA ILE A 77 -8.67 -11.10 2.34
C ILE A 77 -8.14 -12.49 2.62
N ALA A 78 -7.36 -13.06 1.71
CA ALA A 78 -6.75 -14.36 1.94
C ALA A 78 -5.96 -14.34 3.25
N PHE A 79 -5.10 -13.33 3.45
CA PHE A 79 -4.34 -13.21 4.69
C PHE A 79 -5.21 -12.87 5.90
N GLY A 80 -6.24 -12.03 5.76
CA GLY A 80 -7.19 -11.76 6.85
C GLY A 80 -7.89 -13.01 7.37
N VAL A 81 -8.38 -13.87 6.48
CA VAL A 81 -9.03 -15.13 6.85
C VAL A 81 -8.03 -16.16 7.38
N PHE A 82 -6.92 -16.37 6.67
CA PHE A 82 -5.98 -17.45 7.01
C PHE A 82 -5.13 -17.15 8.25
N PHE A 83 -4.68 -15.91 8.44
CA PHE A 83 -3.81 -15.55 9.58
C PHE A 83 -4.59 -14.99 10.76
N LEU A 84 -5.62 -14.18 10.52
CA LEU A 84 -6.36 -13.50 11.59
C LEU A 84 -7.56 -14.31 12.09
N SER A 85 -7.99 -15.36 11.37
CA SER A 85 -9.17 -16.18 11.69
C SER A 85 -10.43 -15.36 11.96
N GLU A 86 -10.53 -14.17 11.36
CA GLU A 86 -11.72 -13.33 11.51
C GLU A 86 -12.90 -13.99 10.78
N GLU A 87 -14.04 -14.11 11.47
CA GLU A 87 -15.31 -14.46 10.84
C GLU A 87 -15.68 -13.33 9.89
N VAL A 88 -15.45 -13.54 8.59
CA VAL A 88 -15.71 -12.52 7.57
C VAL A 88 -17.22 -12.28 7.51
N PRO A 89 -17.71 -11.11 7.96
CA PRO A 89 -19.14 -10.84 7.89
C PRO A 89 -19.55 -10.72 6.43
N THR A 90 -20.77 -11.13 6.11
CA THR A 90 -21.30 -11.11 4.73
C THR A 90 -21.22 -9.73 4.07
N SER A 91 -21.25 -8.65 4.87
CA SER A 91 -21.03 -7.27 4.42
C SER A 91 -19.64 -7.04 3.82
N PHE A 92 -18.60 -7.70 4.36
CA PHE A 92 -17.24 -7.59 3.86
C PHE A 92 -17.07 -8.32 2.53
N ILE A 93 -17.74 -9.47 2.36
CA ILE A 93 -17.81 -10.20 1.09
C ILE A 93 -18.56 -9.36 0.03
N ALA A 94 -19.65 -8.71 0.42
CA ALA A 94 -20.39 -7.80 -0.45
C ALA A 94 -19.54 -6.58 -0.87
N ALA A 95 -18.80 -5.99 0.07
CA ALA A 95 -17.87 -4.89 -0.21
C ALA A 95 -16.74 -5.33 -1.17
N LEU A 96 -16.18 -6.53 -0.98
CA LEU A 96 -15.21 -7.11 -1.91
C LEU A 96 -15.81 -7.28 -3.30
N GLY A 97 -17.02 -7.84 -3.40
CA GLY A 97 -17.73 -7.99 -4.66
C GLY A 97 -17.89 -6.64 -5.38
N LEU A 98 -18.26 -5.60 -4.63
CA LEU A 98 -18.42 -4.25 -5.15
C LEU A 98 -17.09 -3.65 -5.64
N ILE A 99 -16.00 -3.84 -4.90
CA ILE A 99 -14.65 -3.42 -5.33
C ILE A 99 -14.24 -4.16 -6.61
N MET A 100 -14.45 -5.47 -6.68
CA MET A 100 -14.12 -6.29 -7.86
C MET A 100 -14.94 -5.89 -9.10
N ILE A 101 -16.24 -5.57 -8.93
CA ILE A 101 -17.11 -5.07 -10.00
C ILE A 101 -16.63 -3.67 -10.46
N GLY A 102 -16.41 -2.75 -9.51
CA GLY A 102 -15.90 -1.42 -9.82
C GLY A 102 -14.56 -1.46 -10.55
N LEU A 103 -13.71 -2.43 -10.17
CA LEU A 103 -12.44 -2.68 -10.81
C LEU A 103 -12.60 -3.21 -12.24
N ALA A 104 -13.47 -4.19 -12.46
CA ALA A 104 -13.75 -4.73 -13.79
C ALA A 104 -14.26 -3.63 -14.75
N ILE A 105 -15.09 -2.70 -14.25
CA ILE A 105 -15.60 -1.56 -15.02
C ILE A 105 -14.50 -0.53 -15.30
N SER A 106 -13.64 -0.22 -14.33
CA SER A 106 -12.51 0.71 -14.52
C SER A 106 -11.55 0.21 -15.61
N GLN A 107 -11.32 -1.10 -15.64
CA GLN A 107 -10.41 -1.74 -16.57
C GLN A 107 -10.98 -1.90 -17.98
N SER A 108 -12.28 -2.12 -18.13
CA SER A 108 -12.90 -2.17 -19.45
C SER A 108 -12.72 -0.84 -20.21
N LYS A 109 -12.75 0.29 -19.49
CA LYS A 109 -12.49 1.63 -20.06
C LYS A 109 -11.01 1.90 -20.36
N ALA A 110 -10.09 1.44 -19.51
CA ALA A 110 -8.65 1.59 -19.75
C ALA A 110 -8.19 0.83 -21.01
N LYS A 111 -8.73 -0.38 -21.23
CA LYS A 111 -8.44 -1.20 -22.41
C LYS A 111 -8.96 -0.59 -23.71
N GLN A 112 -10.05 0.18 -23.64
CA GLN A 112 -10.68 0.83 -24.80
C GLN A 112 -9.92 2.08 -25.29
N LYS A 113 -9.13 2.72 -24.41
CA LYS A 113 -8.38 3.96 -24.73
C LYS A 113 -7.03 3.70 -25.41
N THR A 114 -6.54 2.46 -25.39
CA THR A 114 -5.28 2.05 -26.03
C THR A 114 -5.48 1.50 -27.45
N SER A 115 -6.73 1.31 -27.90
CA SER A 115 -7.06 0.78 -29.23
C SER A 115 -7.59 1.83 -30.22
N LEU A 116 -7.34 3.12 -29.96
CA LEU A 116 -7.59 4.25 -30.86
C LEU A 116 -6.28 4.97 -31.15
#